data_AF-A0A7V9CXA7-F1
#
_entry.id   AF-A0A7V9CXA7-F1
#
_cell.length_a   1.000
_cell.length_b   1.000
_cell.length_c   1.000
_cell.angle_alpha   90.00
_cell.angle_beta   90.00
_cell.angle_gamma   90.00
#
_symmetry.space_group_name_H-M   'P 1'
#
loop_
_entity.id
_entity.type
_entity.pdbx_description
1 polymer ?
#
loop_
_entity_poly.entity_id
_entity_poly.type
_entity_poly.pdbx_seq_one_letter_code
_entity_poly.pdbx_strand_id
1 'polypeptide(L)'
;MDGWETWQRQTDEGAVESEQRVALRAPVVAFSVAGAEHLGRAYWREVERVTGRLVRTRERQGTLELRLLAHGPVLLRFGQPTFEATTALARCSYPIEGGLLAQRPAGEIVFEQAGGASPVFRSTIRGFFPSLAARNGRPDWTGALYNRLQSRIHVVVSRRYFARLIAEARG
;
A
#
# COMPACT_ATOMS: atom_id res chain seq x y z
N MET A 1 -20.29 3.11 1.47
CA MET A 1 -19.42 1.94 1.24
C MET A 1 -19.62 1.09 2.47
N ASP A 2 -20.51 0.11 2.37
CA ASP A 2 -20.93 -0.67 3.53
C ASP A 2 -19.98 -1.87 3.67
N GLY A 3 -19.66 -2.28 4.91
CA GLY A 3 -18.73 -3.39 5.15
C GLY A 3 -17.25 -3.07 4.93
N TRP A 4 -16.86 -1.79 4.99
CA TRP A 4 -15.44 -1.42 5.09
C TRP A 4 -14.94 -1.64 6.51
N GLU A 5 -13.83 -2.34 6.64
CA GLU A 5 -13.17 -2.58 7.91
C GLU A 5 -11.72 -2.14 7.83
N THR A 6 -11.22 -1.64 8.96
CA THR A 6 -9.81 -1.33 9.11
C THR A 6 -9.31 -1.90 10.41
N TRP A 7 -8.17 -2.52 10.32
CA TRP A 7 -7.42 -2.98 11.45
C TRP A 7 -5.98 -2.48 11.34
N GLN A 8 -5.40 -2.15 12.48
CA GLN A 8 -4.01 -1.75 12.59
C GLN A 8 -3.51 -2.19 13.95
N ARG A 9 -2.32 -2.77 13.99
CA ARG A 9 -1.59 -3.03 15.22
C ARG A 9 -0.11 -2.71 15.06
N GLN A 10 0.57 -2.57 16.18
CA GLN A 10 2.01 -2.62 16.26
C GLN A 10 2.38 -3.88 17.04
N THR A 11 3.32 -4.68 16.53
CA THR A 11 3.83 -5.86 17.24
C THR A 11 4.75 -5.45 18.38
N ASP A 12 5.05 -6.37 19.30
CA ASP A 12 5.97 -6.13 20.42
C ASP A 12 7.38 -5.75 19.95
N GLU A 13 7.79 -6.25 18.77
CA GLU A 13 9.05 -5.89 18.12
C GLU A 13 9.03 -4.53 17.39
N GLY A 14 7.89 -3.85 17.40
CA GLY A 14 7.71 -2.53 16.80
C GLY A 14 7.28 -2.56 15.33
N ALA A 15 6.97 -3.72 14.75
CA ALA A 15 6.48 -3.84 13.38
C ALA A 15 5.05 -3.32 13.28
N VAL A 16 4.75 -2.51 12.27
CA VAL A 16 3.39 -2.09 11.94
C VAL A 16 2.76 -3.11 11.01
N GLU A 17 1.55 -3.51 11.38
CA GLU A 17 0.64 -4.25 10.52
C GLU A 17 -0.65 -3.45 10.35
N SER A 18 -1.15 -3.38 9.13
CA SER A 18 -2.40 -2.71 8.83
C SER A 18 -3.15 -3.44 7.74
N GLU A 19 -4.46 -3.60 7.89
CA GLU A 19 -5.33 -4.16 6.89
C GLU A 19 -6.53 -3.25 6.67
N GLN A 20 -6.87 -3.03 5.41
CA GLN A 20 -8.14 -2.48 4.98
C GLN A 20 -8.82 -3.52 4.11
N ARG A 21 -10.10 -3.79 4.39
CA ARG A 21 -10.89 -4.74 3.60
C ARG A 21 -12.29 -4.23 3.32
N VAL A 22 -12.85 -4.67 2.19
CA VAL A 22 -14.24 -4.45 1.83
C VAL A 22 -14.80 -5.70 1.16
N ALA A 23 -16.05 -6.04 1.47
CA ALA A 23 -16.78 -7.01 0.68
C ALA A 23 -17.30 -6.37 -0.62
N LEU A 24 -17.09 -7.04 -1.75
CA LEU A 24 -17.56 -6.60 -3.05
C LEU A 24 -18.75 -7.45 -3.49
N ARG A 25 -19.63 -6.85 -4.31
CA ARG A 25 -20.75 -7.56 -4.95
C ARG A 25 -20.35 -8.28 -6.22
N ALA A 26 -19.20 -7.93 -6.79
CA ALA A 26 -18.63 -8.49 -8.01
C ALA A 26 -17.11 -8.23 -8.01
N PRO A 27 -16.32 -9.03 -8.75
CA PRO A 27 -14.90 -8.75 -9.01
C PRO A 27 -14.69 -7.35 -9.60
N VAL A 28 -13.72 -6.60 -9.06
CA VAL A 28 -13.25 -5.32 -9.63
C VAL A 28 -12.06 -5.49 -10.55
N VAL A 29 -11.37 -6.62 -10.46
CA VAL A 29 -10.35 -7.06 -11.41
C VAL A 29 -10.59 -8.51 -11.80
N ALA A 30 -10.09 -8.91 -12.96
CA ALA A 30 -10.06 -10.32 -13.35
C ALA A 30 -9.17 -11.13 -12.39
N PHE A 31 -9.56 -12.37 -12.09
CA PHE A 31 -8.73 -13.33 -11.35
C PHE A 31 -7.58 -13.86 -12.23
N SER A 32 -6.59 -13.00 -12.45
CA SER A 32 -5.47 -13.22 -13.37
C SER A 32 -4.25 -12.41 -12.93
N VAL A 33 -3.08 -12.74 -13.46
CA VAL A 33 -1.84 -11.96 -13.22
C VAL A 33 -2.01 -10.51 -13.64
N ALA A 34 -2.62 -10.25 -14.81
CA ALA A 34 -2.89 -8.88 -15.28
C ALA A 34 -3.83 -8.10 -14.33
N GLY A 35 -4.80 -8.80 -13.72
CA GLY A 35 -5.67 -8.24 -12.69
C GLY A 35 -4.90 -7.92 -11.40
N ALA A 36 -4.04 -8.83 -10.94
CA ALA A 36 -3.17 -8.60 -9.80
C ALA A 36 -2.23 -7.39 -10.02
N GLU A 37 -1.59 -7.30 -11.18
CA GLU A 37 -0.78 -6.14 -11.55
C GLU A 37 -1.59 -4.84 -11.56
N HIS A 38 -2.84 -4.90 -12.03
CA HIS A 38 -3.73 -3.74 -12.04
C HIS A 38 -4.00 -3.23 -10.62
N LEU A 39 -4.22 -4.13 -9.64
CA LEU A 39 -4.38 -3.75 -8.23
C LEU A 39 -3.18 -2.92 -7.75
N GLY A 40 -1.96 -3.44 -7.92
CA GLY A 40 -0.73 -2.75 -7.51
C GLY A 40 -0.60 -1.36 -8.17
N ARG A 41 -0.71 -1.30 -9.50
CA ARG A 41 -0.60 -0.03 -10.24
C ARG A 41 -1.66 1.00 -9.83
N ALA A 42 -2.90 0.55 -9.59
CA ALA A 42 -3.98 1.43 -9.20
C ALA A 42 -3.73 2.05 -7.81
N TYR A 43 -3.19 1.28 -6.86
CA TYR A 43 -2.82 1.81 -5.55
C TYR A 43 -1.76 2.90 -5.65
N TRP A 44 -0.69 2.67 -6.40
CA TRP A 44 0.39 3.64 -6.56
C TRP A 44 -0.05 4.95 -7.21
N ARG A 45 -0.96 4.88 -8.19
CA ARG A 45 -1.59 6.07 -8.76
C ARG A 45 -2.38 6.86 -7.72
N GLU A 46 -3.07 6.19 -6.81
CA GLU A 46 -3.83 6.87 -5.74
C GLU A 46 -2.90 7.47 -4.68
N VAL A 47 -1.77 6.84 -4.36
CA VAL A 47 -0.72 7.45 -3.53
C VAL A 47 -0.26 8.78 -4.14
N GLU A 48 0.05 8.81 -5.45
CA GLU A 48 0.44 10.06 -6.11
C GLU A 48 -0.68 11.10 -6.09
N ARG A 49 -1.95 10.69 -6.34
CA ARG A 49 -3.09 11.60 -6.37
C ARG A 49 -3.38 12.21 -5.00
N VAL A 50 -3.42 11.39 -3.94
CA VAL A 50 -3.72 11.84 -2.58
C VAL A 50 -2.65 12.77 -2.04
N THR A 51 -1.39 12.49 -2.36
CA THR A 51 -0.27 13.33 -1.93
C THR A 51 -0.12 14.60 -2.77
N GLY A 52 -1.08 14.91 -3.65
CA GLY A 52 -0.97 16.06 -4.55
C GLY A 52 0.30 16.02 -5.37
N ARG A 53 0.75 14.81 -5.76
CA ARG A 53 1.97 14.54 -6.53
C ARG A 53 3.28 14.90 -5.80
N LEU A 54 3.24 15.12 -4.48
CA LEU A 54 4.43 15.26 -3.65
C LEU A 54 5.18 13.94 -3.48
N VAL A 55 4.46 12.82 -3.41
CA VAL A 55 5.07 11.49 -3.50
C VAL A 55 4.93 11.00 -4.94
N ARG A 56 6.05 10.58 -5.52
CA ARG A 56 6.15 10.08 -6.89
C ARG A 56 6.60 8.64 -6.92
N THR A 57 5.96 7.87 -7.78
CA THR A 57 6.33 6.50 -8.07
C THR A 57 7.34 6.51 -9.21
N ARG A 58 8.40 5.74 -9.07
CA ARG A 58 9.39 5.51 -10.12
C ARG A 58 9.66 4.03 -10.22
N GLU A 59 9.32 3.44 -11.36
CA GLU A 59 9.68 2.07 -11.67
C GLU A 59 11.00 2.06 -12.45
N ARG A 60 11.96 1.23 -12.03
CA ARG A 60 13.22 1.01 -12.73
C ARG A 60 13.69 -0.41 -12.52
N GLN A 61 14.00 -1.12 -13.61
CA GLN A 61 14.57 -2.48 -13.57
C GLN A 61 13.74 -3.46 -12.69
N GLY A 62 12.41 -3.36 -12.74
CA GLY A 62 11.51 -4.20 -11.96
C GLY A 62 11.34 -3.81 -10.49
N THR A 63 12.10 -2.83 -9.99
CA THR A 63 11.93 -2.25 -8.64
C THR A 63 11.06 -1.00 -8.69
N LEU A 64 10.36 -0.74 -7.58
CA LEU A 64 9.51 0.43 -7.43
C LEU A 64 10.04 1.32 -6.30
N GLU A 65 10.18 2.61 -6.57
CA GLU A 65 10.55 3.61 -5.57
C GLU A 65 9.42 4.62 -5.36
N LEU A 66 9.14 4.95 -4.10
CA LEU A 66 8.41 6.15 -3.72
C LEU A 66 9.40 7.24 -3.38
N ARG A 67 9.32 8.36 -4.06
CA ARG A 67 10.25 9.49 -3.93
C ARG A 67 9.49 10.74 -3.51
N LEU A 68 10.13 11.56 -2.68
CA LEU A 68 9.63 12.91 -2.41
C LEU A 68 9.97 13.78 -3.62
N LEU A 69 8.96 14.24 -4.36
CA LEU A 69 9.08 14.86 -5.68
C LEU A 69 9.78 13.92 -6.70
N ALA A 70 9.78 14.27 -7.98
CA ALA A 70 10.29 13.39 -9.04
C ALA A 70 11.79 13.05 -8.90
N HIS A 71 12.58 13.96 -8.33
CA HIS A 71 14.04 13.84 -8.19
C HIS A 71 14.55 13.83 -6.75
N GLY A 72 13.67 13.93 -5.75
CA GLY A 72 14.12 13.98 -4.36
C GLY A 72 14.41 12.59 -3.78
N PRO A 73 14.58 12.51 -2.46
CA PRO A 73 15.03 11.29 -1.79
C PRO A 73 14.00 10.16 -1.89
N VAL A 74 14.50 8.93 -1.83
CA VAL A 74 13.66 7.72 -1.78
C VAL A 74 13.07 7.57 -0.38
N LEU A 75 11.76 7.71 -0.30
CA LEU A 75 10.97 7.52 0.93
C LEU A 75 10.83 6.04 1.25
N LEU A 76 10.45 5.24 0.27
CA LEU A 76 10.39 3.78 0.35
C LEU A 76 10.88 3.18 -0.96
N ARG A 77 11.62 2.08 -0.86
CA ARG A 77 12.02 1.24 -1.98
C ARG A 77 11.36 -0.11 -1.81
N PHE A 78 10.81 -0.60 -2.91
CA PHE A 78 10.20 -1.92 -3.00
C PHE A 78 10.99 -2.77 -3.99
N GLY A 79 11.09 -4.05 -3.66
CA GLY A 79 11.65 -5.04 -4.57
C GLY A 79 10.72 -5.37 -5.70
N GLN A 80 11.09 -6.39 -6.47
CA GLN A 80 10.29 -6.84 -7.59
C GLN A 80 8.91 -7.33 -7.10
N PRO A 81 7.81 -6.82 -7.69
CA PRO A 81 6.49 -7.28 -7.30
C PRO A 81 6.31 -8.76 -7.65
N THR A 82 5.68 -9.49 -6.75
CA THR A 82 5.23 -10.85 -7.00
C THR A 82 3.73 -10.85 -7.27
N PHE A 83 3.32 -11.72 -8.19
CA PHE A 83 1.92 -11.85 -8.60
C PHE A 83 1.48 -13.30 -8.43
N GLU A 84 0.31 -13.46 -7.83
CA GLU A 84 -0.34 -14.75 -7.67
C GLU A 84 -1.77 -14.64 -8.19
N ALA A 85 -2.17 -15.60 -9.02
CA ALA A 85 -3.50 -15.67 -9.56
C ALA A 85 -4.01 -17.10 -9.61
N THR A 86 -5.25 -17.29 -9.18
CA THR A 86 -6.00 -18.54 -9.29
C THR A 86 -7.39 -18.24 -9.84
N THR A 87 -8.29 -19.21 -9.90
CA THR A 87 -9.69 -18.98 -10.32
C THR A 87 -10.48 -18.05 -9.38
N ALA A 88 -10.00 -17.85 -8.15
CA ALA A 88 -10.69 -17.06 -7.14
C ALA A 88 -9.75 -16.10 -6.36
N LEU A 89 -8.52 -15.92 -6.83
CA LEU A 89 -7.52 -15.03 -6.23
C LEU A 89 -6.82 -14.21 -7.32
N ALA A 90 -6.68 -12.91 -7.08
CA ALA A 90 -5.68 -12.07 -7.73
C ALA A 90 -4.95 -11.31 -6.63
N ARG A 91 -3.65 -11.53 -6.49
CA ARG A 91 -2.80 -10.94 -5.45
C ARG A 91 -1.53 -10.36 -6.05
N CYS A 92 -1.18 -9.16 -5.59
CA CYS A 92 0.07 -8.50 -5.87
C CYS A 92 0.75 -8.16 -4.54
N SER A 93 2.04 -8.49 -4.40
CA SER A 93 2.86 -8.10 -3.25
C SER A 93 4.07 -7.30 -3.67
N TYR A 94 4.42 -6.29 -2.87
CA TYR A 94 5.62 -5.48 -2.98
C TYR A 94 6.46 -5.63 -1.70
N PRO A 95 7.59 -6.36 -1.73
CA PRO A 95 8.49 -6.46 -0.58
C PRO A 95 9.14 -5.11 -0.31
N ILE A 96 9.26 -4.72 0.97
CA ILE A 96 9.87 -3.45 1.38
C ILE A 96 11.38 -3.64 1.56
N GLU A 97 12.17 -2.98 0.72
CA GLU A 97 13.63 -3.10 0.68
C GLU A 97 14.37 -1.95 1.36
N GLY A 98 13.65 -1.02 1.99
CA GLY A 98 14.20 0.11 2.73
C GLY A 98 13.70 1.47 2.24
N GLY A 99 14.54 2.50 2.37
CA GLY A 99 14.21 3.90 2.13
C GLY A 99 14.16 4.71 3.42
N LEU A 100 14.03 6.03 3.31
CA LEU A 100 14.08 6.93 4.47
C LEU A 100 13.00 6.66 5.52
N LEU A 101 11.89 6.02 5.13
CA LEU A 101 10.76 5.72 6.01
C LEU A 101 10.80 4.31 6.60
N ALA A 102 11.77 3.48 6.19
CA ALA A 102 11.95 2.12 6.68
C ALA A 102 13.19 2.07 7.57
N GLN A 103 13.03 1.61 8.81
CA GLN A 103 14.15 1.41 9.72
C GLN A 103 15.08 0.30 9.22
N ARG A 104 14.51 -0.75 8.59
CA ARG A 104 15.23 -1.87 8.00
C ARG A 104 14.46 -2.44 6.79
N PRO A 105 15.15 -3.15 5.87
CA PRO A 105 14.49 -3.90 4.80
C PRO A 105 13.68 -5.06 5.39
N ALA A 106 12.37 -4.88 5.52
CA ALA A 106 11.48 -5.87 6.09
C ALA A 106 10.01 -5.53 5.79
N GLY A 107 9.22 -6.59 5.65
CA GLY A 107 7.79 -6.50 5.41
C GLY A 107 7.43 -6.35 3.94
N GLU A 108 6.14 -6.18 3.71
CA GLU A 108 5.55 -6.09 2.38
C GLU A 108 4.23 -5.32 2.39
N ILE A 109 3.84 -4.88 1.20
CA ILE A 109 2.49 -4.35 0.93
C ILE A 109 1.81 -5.28 -0.05
N VAL A 110 0.66 -5.80 0.35
CA VAL A 110 -0.13 -6.80 -0.38
C VAL A 110 -1.48 -6.21 -0.78
N PHE A 111 -1.87 -6.42 -2.02
CA PHE A 111 -3.21 -6.13 -2.53
C PHE A 111 -3.81 -7.42 -3.05
N GLU A 112 -5.01 -7.77 -2.60
CA GLU A 112 -5.65 -9.01 -3.02
C GLU A 112 -7.16 -8.88 -3.19
N GLN A 113 -7.68 -9.54 -4.22
CA GLN A 113 -9.10 -9.83 -4.38
C GLN A 113 -9.28 -11.35 -4.28
N ALA A 114 -10.10 -11.81 -3.33
CA ALA A 114 -10.31 -13.24 -3.08
C ALA A 114 -11.80 -13.59 -2.89
N GLY A 115 -12.27 -14.69 -3.46
CA GLY A 115 -13.63 -15.23 -3.17
C GLY A 115 -14.60 -15.31 -4.35
N GLY A 116 -14.11 -15.36 -5.58
CA GLY A 116 -14.95 -15.65 -6.75
C GLY A 116 -16.00 -14.56 -7.03
N ALA A 117 -17.29 -14.93 -7.06
CA ALA A 117 -18.38 -14.04 -7.49
C ALA A 117 -18.62 -12.84 -6.56
N SER A 118 -18.42 -13.01 -5.24
CA SER A 118 -18.59 -11.94 -4.24
C SER A 118 -17.31 -11.79 -3.44
N PRO A 119 -16.24 -11.26 -4.04
CA PRO A 119 -14.93 -11.32 -3.43
C PRO A 119 -14.78 -10.30 -2.31
N VAL A 120 -13.86 -10.59 -1.39
CA VAL A 120 -13.30 -9.63 -0.45
C VAL A 120 -12.06 -9.02 -1.09
N PHE A 121 -12.00 -7.70 -1.07
CA PHE A 121 -10.83 -6.96 -1.51
C PHE A 121 -10.07 -6.43 -0.31
N ARG A 122 -8.76 -6.66 -0.28
CA ARG A 122 -7.87 -6.30 0.83
C ARG A 122 -6.65 -5.52 0.36
N SER A 123 -6.22 -4.59 1.19
CA SER A 123 -4.91 -3.96 1.15
C SER A 123 -4.27 -4.14 2.52
N THR A 124 -3.10 -4.75 2.55
CA THR A 124 -2.45 -5.16 3.80
C THR A 124 -0.98 -4.75 3.80
N ILE A 125 -0.54 -4.13 4.88
CA ILE A 125 0.87 -3.91 5.21
C ILE A 125 1.23 -4.89 6.32
N ARG A 126 2.33 -5.63 6.15
CA ARG A 126 2.79 -6.61 7.14
C ARG A 126 4.28 -6.45 7.38
N GLY A 127 4.70 -6.65 8.63
CA GLY A 127 6.12 -6.67 9.01
C GLY A 127 6.90 -5.40 8.68
N PHE A 128 6.23 -4.25 8.54
CA PHE A 128 6.88 -2.99 8.20
C PHE A 128 7.44 -2.31 9.45
N PHE A 129 8.72 -1.98 9.46
CA PHE A 129 9.36 -1.28 10.57
C PHE A 129 9.53 0.20 10.18
N PRO A 130 8.59 1.09 10.54
CA PRO A 130 8.70 2.50 10.19
C PRO A 130 9.90 3.12 10.91
N SER A 131 10.65 3.95 10.20
CA SER A 131 11.60 4.84 10.86
C SER A 131 10.81 5.85 11.68
N LEU A 132 10.86 5.76 13.00
CA LEU A 132 10.50 6.87 13.88
C LEU A 132 11.47 8.01 13.52
N ALA A 133 11.01 9.04 12.80
CA ALA A 133 11.88 10.13 12.38
C ALA A 133 12.35 10.98 13.57
N ALA A 134 13.34 10.50 14.31
CA ALA A 134 14.31 11.30 15.03
C ALA A 134 15.57 11.32 14.16
N ARG A 135 15.73 12.38 13.36
CA ARG A 135 17.06 12.69 12.80
C ARG A 135 17.90 13.22 13.96
N ASN A 136 19.13 12.74 14.11
CA ASN A 136 20.11 13.37 15.00
C ASN A 136 20.14 14.89 14.70
N GLY A 137 19.70 15.69 15.67
CA GLY A 137 19.61 17.15 15.57
C GLY A 137 18.21 17.78 15.39
N ARG A 138 17.10 17.02 15.41
CA ARG A 138 15.73 17.58 15.45
C ARG A 138 14.86 16.93 16.53
N PRO A 139 13.95 17.67 17.19
CA PRO A 139 13.24 17.20 18.38
C PRO A 139 12.31 16.00 18.10
N ASP A 140 12.30 15.05 19.04
CA ASP A 140 11.72 13.70 18.94
C ASP A 140 10.22 13.63 18.56
N TRP A 141 9.47 14.74 18.67
CA TRP A 141 8.05 14.79 18.32
C TRP A 141 7.77 14.67 16.80
N THR A 142 8.76 14.90 15.93
CA THR A 142 8.56 14.78 14.47
C THR A 142 8.32 13.35 13.99
N GLY A 143 8.90 12.34 14.65
CA GLY A 143 8.73 10.93 14.29
C GLY A 143 7.34 10.39 14.63
N ALA A 144 6.81 10.76 15.80
CA ALA A 144 5.45 10.41 16.21
C ALA A 144 4.38 11.10 15.34
N LEU A 145 4.62 12.35 14.91
CA LEU A 145 3.77 13.05 13.96
C LEU A 145 3.76 12.36 12.59
N TYR A 146 4.90 11.85 12.13
CA TYR A 146 5.04 11.14 10.86
C TYR A 146 4.30 9.81 10.84
N ASN A 147 4.35 9.02 11.92
CA ASN A 147 3.57 7.78 12.07
C ASN A 147 2.06 8.04 12.08
N ARG A 148 1.61 9.12 12.74
CA ARG A 148 0.19 9.52 12.75
C ARG A 148 -0.27 10.03 11.38
N LEU A 149 0.60 10.73 10.65
CA LEU A 149 0.34 11.14 9.28
C LEU A 149 0.29 9.94 8.33
N GLN A 150 1.22 8.98 8.47
CA GLN A 150 1.23 7.76 7.67
C GLN A 150 -0.07 6.98 7.84
N SER A 151 -0.56 6.77 9.07
CA SER A 151 -1.84 6.09 9.31
C SER A 151 -3.03 6.81 8.66
N ARG A 152 -3.09 8.14 8.74
CA ARG A 152 -4.19 8.93 8.14
C ARG A 152 -4.12 8.96 6.61
N ILE A 153 -2.94 9.19 6.05
CA ILE A 153 -2.72 9.16 4.61
C ILE A 153 -3.03 7.76 4.09
N HIS A 154 -2.58 6.71 4.77
CA HIS A 154 -2.86 5.32 4.41
C HIS A 154 -4.36 5.03 4.36
N VAL A 155 -5.12 5.44 5.37
CA VAL A 155 -6.59 5.29 5.35
C VAL A 155 -7.24 6.06 4.21
N VAL A 156 -6.81 7.29 3.93
CA VAL A 156 -7.35 8.11 2.83
C VAL A 156 -7.01 7.50 1.47
N VAL A 157 -5.77 7.06 1.28
CA VAL A 157 -5.30 6.36 0.07
C VAL A 157 -6.12 5.09 -0.12
N SER A 158 -6.21 4.22 0.87
CA SER A 158 -6.96 2.97 0.79
C SER A 158 -8.45 3.23 0.49
N ARG A 159 -9.10 4.20 1.11
CA ARG A 159 -10.51 4.53 0.81
C ARG A 159 -10.71 4.98 -0.63
N ARG A 160 -9.84 5.86 -1.16
CA ARG A 160 -9.95 6.36 -2.54
C ARG A 160 -9.61 5.28 -3.56
N TYR A 161 -8.58 4.48 -3.28
CA TYR A 161 -8.20 3.31 -4.06
C TYR A 161 -9.37 2.33 -4.23
N PHE A 162 -10.03 1.97 -3.14
CA PHE A 162 -11.18 1.08 -3.17
C PHE A 162 -12.35 1.71 -3.94
N ALA A 163 -12.69 2.97 -3.65
CA ALA A 163 -13.76 3.68 -4.35
C ALA A 163 -13.52 3.75 -5.85
N ARG A 164 -12.28 3.98 -6.27
CA ARG A 164 -11.89 4.14 -7.67
C ARG A 164 -11.99 2.82 -8.43
N LEU A 165 -11.42 1.74 -7.91
CA LEU A 165 -11.52 0.42 -8.54
C LEU A 165 -12.97 -0.06 -8.66
N ILE A 166 -13.78 0.17 -7.62
CA ILE A 166 -15.21 -0.16 -7.66
C ILE A 166 -15.95 0.64 -8.73
N ALA A 167 -15.60 1.92 -8.93
CA ALA A 167 -16.20 2.75 -9.96
C ALA A 167 -15.75 2.33 -11.37
N GLU A 168 -14.47 2.03 -11.55
CA GLU A 168 -13.90 1.57 -12.83
C GLU A 168 -14.48 0.22 -13.28
N ALA A 169 -14.83 -0.67 -12.35
CA ALA A 169 -15.47 -1.95 -12.67
C ALA A 169 -16.97 -1.86 -13.02
N ARG A 170 -17.60 -0.71 -12.77
CA ARG A 170 -19.04 -0.48 -13.05
C ARG A 170 -19.29 0.27 -14.36
N GLY A 171 -18.27 0.92 -14.91
CA GLY A 171 -18.32 1.65 -16.17
C GLY A 171 -17.74 0.83 -17.31
#